data_AF-W1Y4F0-F1
#
_entry.id   AF-W1Y4F0-F1
#
_cell.length_a   1.000
_cell.length_b   1.000
_cell.length_c   1.000
_cell.angle_alpha   90.00
_cell.angle_beta   90.00
_cell.angle_gamma   90.00
#
_symmetry.space_group_name_H-M   'P 1'
#
loop_
_entity.id
_entity.type
_entity.pdbx_description
1 polymer ?
#
loop_
_entity_poly.entity_id
_entity_poly.type
_entity_poly.pdbx_seq_one_letter_code
_entity_poly.pdbx_strand_id
1 'polypeptide(L)' 'MDYNNHNTTLHTNKHLNFEERFYLEKRIVLGDSIAAISRALGRSRTTIYTELKR' A
#
# COMPACT_ATOMS: atom_id res chain seq x y z
N MET A 1 -13.31 13.82 28.73
CA MET A 1 -13.16 12.65 27.85
C MET A 1 -12.18 13.04 26.76
N ASP A 2 -10.95 12.63 26.94
CA ASP A 2 -9.85 12.98 26.04
C ASP A 2 -10.00 12.15 24.78
N TYR A 3 -10.44 12.78 23.71
CA TYR A 3 -10.47 12.16 22.39
C TYR A 3 -9.02 11.96 21.97
N ASN A 4 -8.47 10.77 22.27
CA ASN A 4 -7.17 10.34 21.80
C ASN A 4 -7.15 10.50 20.28
N ASN A 5 -6.45 11.54 19.85
CA ASN A 5 -6.06 11.84 18.49
C ASN A 5 -5.69 10.51 17.81
N HIS A 6 -6.52 10.08 16.87
CA HIS A 6 -6.19 8.96 15.99
C HIS A 6 -4.88 9.36 15.31
N ASN A 7 -3.81 8.74 15.79
CA ASN A 7 -2.49 8.68 15.24
C ASN A 7 -2.50 8.38 13.73
N THR A 8 -2.82 9.37 12.91
CA THR A 8 -2.34 9.45 11.53
C THR A 8 -0.88 9.87 11.57
N THR A 9 -0.07 9.11 12.33
CA THR A 9 1.37 9.22 12.32
C THR A 9 1.84 8.93 10.90
N LEU A 10 2.21 10.01 10.22
CA LEU A 10 3.15 10.05 9.11
C LEU A 10 2.65 9.42 7.81
N HIS A 11 1.87 10.21 7.08
CA HIS A 11 1.64 10.10 5.64
C HIS A 11 2.93 10.35 4.81
N THR A 12 4.10 9.88 5.26
CA THR A 12 5.39 10.22 4.64
C THR A 12 5.78 9.37 3.45
N ASN A 13 4.93 8.46 3.00
CA ASN A 13 5.12 7.72 1.74
C ASN A 13 3.77 7.43 1.08
N LYS A 14 3.20 8.47 0.46
CA LYS A 14 1.90 8.40 -0.25
C LYS A 14 1.90 7.41 -1.42
N HIS A 15 3.08 7.16 -1.98
CA HIS A 15 3.29 6.33 -3.16
C HIS A 15 4.27 5.20 -2.90
N LEU A 16 4.11 4.11 -3.64
CA LEU A 16 5.12 3.06 -3.67
C LEU A 16 6.40 3.59 -4.32
N ASN A 17 7.55 3.18 -3.77
CA ASN A 17 8.81 3.40 -4.45
C ASN A 17 8.93 2.50 -5.70
N PHE A 18 9.97 2.69 -6.49
CA PHE A 18 10.15 1.95 -7.75
C PHE A 18 10.22 0.42 -7.54
N GLU A 19 10.91 -0.04 -6.49
CA GLU A 19 11.06 -1.47 -6.18
C GLU A 19 9.72 -2.08 -5.73
N GLU A 20 8.99 -1.39 -4.85
CA GLU A 20 7.66 -1.79 -4.41
C GLU A 20 6.67 -1.82 -5.59
N ARG A 21 6.76 -0.86 -6.51
CA ARG A 21 5.92 -0.80 -7.72
C ARG A 21 6.25 -1.94 -8.69
N PHE A 22 7.53 -2.21 -8.91
CA PHE A 22 7.97 -3.34 -9.72
C PHE A 22 7.48 -4.68 -9.13
N TYR A 23 7.56 -4.83 -7.80
CA TYR A 23 7.03 -5.99 -7.11
C TYR A 23 5.51 -6.11 -7.28
N LEU A 24 4.76 -5.02 -7.09
CA LEU A 24 3.32 -4.98 -7.30
C LEU A 24 2.93 -5.44 -8.71
N GLU A 25 3.55 -4.88 -9.75
CA GLU A 25 3.25 -5.21 -11.15
C GLU A 25 3.50 -6.69 -11.46
N LYS A 26 4.63 -7.24 -11.01
CA LYS A 26 4.92 -8.68 -11.18
C LYS A 26 3.87 -9.56 -10.52
N ARG A 27 3.44 -9.20 -9.30
CA ARG A 27 2.51 -10.00 -8.50
C ARG A 27 1.10 -9.97 -9.06
N ILE A 28 0.68 -8.85 -9.62
CA ILE A 28 -0.59 -8.74 -10.34
C ILE A 28 -0.60 -9.65 -11.57
N VAL A 29 0.48 -9.70 -12.34
CA VAL A 29 0.59 -10.61 -13.51
C VAL A 29 0.51 -12.08 -13.10
N LEU A 30 1.04 -12.43 -11.92
CA LEU A 30 0.93 -13.78 -11.36
C LEU A 30 -0.45 -14.10 -10.77
N GLY A 31 -1.37 -13.12 -10.71
CA GLY A 31 -2.71 -13.29 -10.16
C GLY A 31 -2.80 -13.21 -8.64
N ASP A 32 -1.77 -12.69 -7.96
CA ASP A 32 -1.80 -12.51 -6.52
C ASP A 32 -2.87 -11.48 -6.11
N SER A 33 -3.59 -11.79 -5.03
CA SER A 33 -4.62 -10.88 -4.52
C SER A 33 -4.02 -9.59 -3.97
N ILE A 34 -4.75 -8.49 -4.10
CA ILE A 34 -4.37 -7.18 -3.52
C ILE A 34 -4.10 -7.27 -2.02
N ALA A 35 -4.84 -8.12 -1.30
CA ALA A 35 -4.63 -8.34 0.12
C ALA A 35 -3.29 -9.02 0.42
N ALA A 36 -2.90 -10.02 -0.39
CA ALA A 36 -1.60 -10.68 -0.26
C ALA A 36 -0.45 -9.71 -0.54
N ILE A 37 -0.57 -8.91 -1.60
CA ILE A 37 0.46 -7.93 -1.99
C ILE A 37 0.59 -6.83 -0.93
N SER A 38 -0.54 -6.31 -0.42
CA SER A 38 -0.57 -5.34 0.67
C SER A 38 0.15 -5.85 1.93
N ARG A 39 -0.10 -7.11 2.32
CA ARG A 39 0.57 -7.74 3.47
C ARG A 39 2.07 -7.94 3.21
N ALA A 40 2.45 -8.36 2.01
CA ALA A 40 3.84 -8.56 1.65
C ALA A 40 4.66 -7.25 1.63
N LEU A 41 4.05 -6.14 1.18
CA LEU A 41 4.71 -4.83 1.14
C LEU A 41 4.60 -4.06 2.47
N GLY A 42 3.79 -4.51 3.42
CA GLY A 42 3.49 -3.73 4.64
C GLY A 42 2.76 -2.42 4.34
N ARG A 43 2.06 -2.34 3.20
CA ARG A 43 1.39 -1.14 2.71
C ARG A 43 -0.12 -1.28 2.84
N SER A 44 -0.79 -0.15 3.03
CA SER A 44 -2.25 -0.16 3.09
C SER A 44 -2.85 -0.63 1.75
N ARG A 45 -3.98 -1.34 1.80
CA ARG A 45 -4.70 -1.74 0.57
C ARG A 45 -5.07 -0.52 -0.28
N THR A 46 -5.40 0.60 0.37
CA THR A 46 -5.68 1.88 -0.30
C THR A 46 -4.49 2.35 -1.14
N THR A 47 -3.27 2.27 -0.60
CA THR A 47 -2.04 2.61 -1.33
C THR A 47 -1.87 1.74 -2.58
N ILE A 48 -2.12 0.43 -2.47
CA ILE A 48 -2.05 -0.47 -3.63
C ILE A 48 -3.10 -0.08 -4.69
N TYR A 49 -4.34 0.19 -4.29
CA TYR A 49 -5.38 0.63 -5.23
C TYR A 49 -5.07 1.97 -5.89
N THR A 50 -4.45 2.92 -5.18
CA THR A 50 -4.06 4.21 -5.78
C THR A 50 -2.93 4.05 -6.79
N GLU A 51 -1.97 3.15 -6.55
CA GLU A 51 -0.90 2.90 -7.53
C GLU A 51 -1.41 2.20 -8.79
N LEU A 52 -2.36 1.27 -8.65
CA LEU A 52 -2.96 0.60 -9.81
C LEU A 52 -3.77 1.53 -10.71
N LYS A 53 -4.24 2.66 -10.18
CA LYS A 53 -5.01 3.67 -10.91
C LYS A 53 -4.14 4.81 -11.48
N ARG A 54 -2.84 4.80 -11.20
CA ARG A 54 -1.89 5.85 -11.59
C ARG A 54 -1.11 5.47 -12.83
#